data_AF-A0A7K0YYW8-F1
#
_entry.id   AF-A0A7K0YYW8-F1
#
_cell.length_a   1.000
_cell.length_b   1.000
_cell.length_c   1.000
_cell.angle_alpha   90.00
_cell.angle_beta   90.00
_cell.angle_gamma   90.00
#
_symmetry.space_group_name_H-M   'P 1'
#
loop_
_entity.id
_entity.type
_entity.pdbx_description
1 polymer ?
#
loop_
_entity_poly.entity_id
_entity_poly.type
_entity_poly.pdbx_seq_one_letter_code
_entity_poly.pdbx_strand_id
1 'polypeptide(L)'
;MPIATPEIYAEMLDRAKAKAFAYPAINVSSSQTLIGAIRGFAEAKSDGIVQISWGGAEYLSGSTVRNMVDGATALAEYAHIVAKNYNVNIALHTDHCPVEKLDGFMRPLLDLGAERIKSGKGPLFNSHMWDGSAVSMPENMKIAKEMLDKSKLAKTVLEIEIGVVGGEEDGIEAKHDAKL
;
A
#
# COMPACT_ATOMS: atom_id res chain seq x y z
N MET A 1 -8.49 -2.42 -18.39
CA MET A 1 -8.14 -2.13 -16.98
C MET A 1 -7.58 -3.39 -16.37
N PRO A 2 -6.54 -3.24 -15.53
CA PRO A 2 -6.38 -4.12 -14.36
C PRO A 2 -5.41 -3.60 -13.27
N ILE A 3 -5.30 -2.28 -13.15
CA ILE A 3 -5.17 -1.69 -11.82
C ILE A 3 -6.52 -1.05 -11.54
N ALA A 4 -7.08 -1.30 -10.36
CA ALA A 4 -8.37 -0.76 -9.96
C ALA A 4 -8.31 0.77 -10.03
N THR A 5 -9.34 1.40 -10.59
CA THR A 5 -9.51 2.85 -10.39
C THR A 5 -9.91 3.11 -8.93
N PRO A 6 -9.82 4.35 -8.43
CA PRO A 6 -10.34 4.69 -7.10
C PRO A 6 -11.79 4.24 -6.88
N GLU A 7 -12.63 4.39 -7.90
CA GLU A 7 -14.05 4.02 -7.85
C GLU A 7 -14.24 2.50 -7.76
N ILE A 8 -13.47 1.75 -8.55
CA ILE A 8 -13.49 0.28 -8.52
C ILE A 8 -12.95 -0.23 -7.18
N TYR A 9 -11.90 0.38 -6.64
CA TYR A 9 -11.35 -0.05 -5.36
C TYR A 9 -12.33 0.20 -4.21
N ALA A 10 -13.03 1.35 -4.22
CA ALA A 10 -14.11 1.59 -3.27
C ALA A 10 -15.23 0.54 -3.41
N GLU A 11 -15.68 0.24 -4.65
CA GLU A 11 -16.69 -0.79 -4.89
C GLU A 11 -16.23 -2.18 -4.44
N MET A 12 -14.95 -2.52 -4.65
CA MET A 12 -14.35 -3.76 -4.16
C MET A 12 -14.57 -3.87 -2.65
N LEU A 13 -14.14 -2.87 -1.89
CA LEU A 13 -14.24 -2.85 -0.42
C LEU A 13 -15.70 -2.88 0.07
N ASP A 14 -16.58 -2.08 -0.54
CA ASP A 14 -18.02 -2.06 -0.23
C ASP A 14 -18.67 -3.42 -0.46
N ARG A 15 -18.32 -4.08 -1.59
CA ARG A 15 -18.80 -5.42 -1.92
C ARG A 15 -18.31 -6.47 -0.93
N ALA A 16 -17.04 -6.39 -0.52
CA ALA A 16 -16.46 -7.29 0.49
C ALA A 16 -17.22 -7.15 1.82
N LYS A 17 -17.46 -5.91 2.25
CA LYS A 17 -18.23 -5.60 3.46
C LYS A 17 -19.67 -6.12 3.38
N ALA A 18 -20.38 -5.83 2.29
CA ALA A 18 -21.78 -6.19 2.11
C ALA A 18 -22.00 -7.71 2.03
N LYS A 19 -21.03 -8.45 1.49
CA LYS A 19 -21.11 -9.91 1.31
C LYS A 19 -20.29 -10.71 2.33
N ALA A 20 -19.74 -10.05 3.35
CA ALA A 20 -18.97 -10.67 4.44
C ALA A 20 -17.81 -11.56 3.95
N PHE A 21 -16.98 -11.03 3.06
CA PHE A 21 -15.69 -11.65 2.68
C PHE A 21 -14.57 -10.60 2.70
N ALA A 22 -13.32 -11.04 2.53
CA ALA A 22 -12.14 -10.18 2.47
C ALA A 22 -11.33 -10.45 1.20
N TYR A 23 -10.56 -9.45 0.75
CA TYR A 23 -9.53 -9.67 -0.27
C TYR A 23 -8.19 -9.94 0.40
N PRO A 24 -7.37 -10.85 -0.15
CA PRO A 24 -5.99 -10.98 0.26
C PRO A 24 -5.19 -9.74 -0.14
N ALA A 25 -4.33 -9.27 0.77
CA ALA A 25 -3.27 -8.30 0.49
C ALA A 25 -1.92 -9.00 0.59
N ILE A 26 -1.22 -9.12 -0.55
CA ILE A 26 -0.02 -9.96 -0.67
C ILE A 26 1.22 -9.07 -0.78
N ASN A 27 2.14 -9.19 0.19
CA ASN A 27 3.45 -8.53 0.11
C ASN A 27 4.26 -9.07 -1.08
N VAL A 28 4.88 -8.14 -1.82
CA VAL A 28 5.74 -8.47 -2.96
C VAL A 28 7.05 -7.69 -2.91
N SER A 29 8.11 -8.30 -3.43
CA SER A 29 9.47 -7.74 -3.41
C SER A 29 10.21 -7.90 -4.74
N SER A 30 9.52 -8.33 -5.80
CA SER A 30 10.09 -8.56 -7.12
C SER A 30 9.00 -8.63 -8.18
N SER A 31 9.41 -8.59 -9.46
CA SER A 31 8.49 -8.87 -10.58
C SER A 31 7.93 -10.30 -10.50
N GLN A 32 8.72 -11.27 -10.04
CA GLN A 32 8.29 -12.66 -9.90
C GLN A 32 7.18 -12.82 -8.85
N THR A 33 7.35 -12.23 -7.66
CA THR A 33 6.35 -12.30 -6.58
C THR A 33 5.08 -11.53 -6.95
N LEU A 34 5.22 -10.39 -7.64
CA LEU A 34 4.08 -9.63 -8.17
C LEU A 34 3.28 -10.45 -9.19
N ILE A 35 3.94 -11.04 -10.17
CA ILE A 35 3.28 -11.90 -11.16
C ILE A 35 2.63 -13.12 -10.48
N GLY A 36 3.32 -13.71 -9.50
CA GLY A 36 2.78 -14.82 -8.71
C GLY A 36 1.47 -14.47 -8.01
N ALA A 37 1.42 -13.31 -7.33
CA ALA A 37 0.22 -12.82 -6.67
C ALA A 37 -0.93 -12.57 -7.66
N ILE A 38 -0.66 -11.82 -8.74
CA ILE A 38 -1.67 -11.50 -9.77
C ILE A 38 -2.23 -12.78 -10.42
N ARG A 39 -1.36 -13.74 -10.73
CA ARG A 39 -1.77 -15.05 -11.26
C ARG A 39 -2.67 -15.79 -10.28
N GLY A 40 -2.32 -15.81 -8.99
CA GLY A 40 -3.14 -16.44 -7.95
C GLY A 40 -4.55 -15.84 -7.89
N PHE A 41 -4.66 -14.51 -7.95
CA PHE A 41 -5.96 -13.82 -8.00
C PHE A 41 -6.77 -14.19 -9.24
N ALA A 42 -6.14 -14.20 -10.42
CA ALA A 42 -6.80 -14.54 -11.67
C ALA A 42 -7.30 -16.01 -11.71
N GLU A 43 -6.49 -16.96 -11.24
CA GLU A 43 -6.87 -18.37 -11.14
C GLU A 43 -8.03 -18.58 -10.15
N ALA A 44 -8.03 -17.84 -9.03
CA ALA A 44 -9.12 -17.81 -8.07
C ALA A 44 -10.36 -17.06 -8.55
N LYS A 45 -10.29 -16.37 -9.71
CA LYS A 45 -11.31 -15.44 -10.22
C LYS A 45 -11.71 -14.39 -9.18
N SER A 46 -10.71 -13.91 -8.44
CA SER A 46 -10.87 -12.93 -7.38
C SER A 46 -10.14 -11.66 -7.75
N ASP A 47 -10.71 -10.51 -7.40
CA ASP A 47 -9.93 -9.29 -7.26
C ASP A 47 -8.96 -9.44 -6.08
N GLY A 48 -7.93 -8.59 -6.00
CA GLY A 48 -6.93 -8.71 -4.93
C GLY A 48 -6.14 -7.43 -4.71
N ILE A 49 -5.39 -7.41 -3.60
CA ILE A 49 -4.51 -6.31 -3.22
C ILE A 49 -3.07 -6.83 -3.26
N VAL A 50 -2.18 -6.03 -3.86
CA VAL A 50 -0.74 -6.25 -3.77
C VAL A 50 -0.15 -5.12 -2.94
N GLN A 51 0.69 -5.47 -1.96
CA GLN A 51 1.30 -4.50 -1.08
C GLN A 51 2.83 -4.54 -1.08
N ILE A 52 3.42 -3.37 -0.84
CA ILE A 52 4.86 -3.18 -0.77
C ILE A 52 5.18 -2.60 0.61
N SER A 53 5.91 -3.33 1.45
CA SER A 53 6.44 -2.80 2.71
C SER A 53 7.59 -1.83 2.45
N TRP A 54 7.95 -1.01 3.43
CA TRP A 54 9.10 -0.12 3.28
C TRP A 54 10.40 -0.90 3.05
N GLY A 55 10.57 -2.07 3.69
CA GLY A 55 11.71 -2.96 3.44
C GLY A 55 11.67 -3.59 2.04
N GLY A 56 10.49 -4.02 1.58
CA GLY A 56 10.29 -4.49 0.21
C GLY A 56 10.61 -3.43 -0.83
N ALA A 57 10.20 -2.18 -0.59
CA ALA A 57 10.49 -1.03 -1.44
C ALA A 57 11.99 -0.71 -1.47
N GLU A 58 12.67 -0.77 -0.32
CA GLU A 58 14.12 -0.62 -0.23
C GLU A 58 14.83 -1.69 -1.06
N TYR A 59 14.45 -2.96 -0.90
CA TYR A 59 15.00 -4.07 -1.67
C TYR A 59 14.83 -3.90 -3.19
N LEU A 60 13.64 -3.48 -3.62
CA LEU A 60 13.29 -3.27 -5.04
C LEU A 60 14.14 -2.20 -5.72
N SER A 61 14.65 -1.23 -4.97
CA SER A 61 15.52 -0.17 -5.50
C SER A 61 16.96 -0.66 -5.76
N GLY A 62 17.32 -1.84 -5.26
CA GLY A 62 18.65 -2.42 -5.35
C GLY A 62 19.42 -2.29 -4.03
N SER A 63 20.20 -3.33 -3.70
CA SER A 63 20.87 -3.49 -2.41
C SER A 63 21.89 -2.40 -2.05
N THR A 64 22.38 -1.65 -3.05
CA THR A 64 23.33 -0.53 -2.86
C THR A 64 22.68 0.85 -2.99
N VAL A 65 21.46 0.94 -3.53
CA VAL A 65 20.73 2.22 -3.72
C VAL A 65 19.81 2.48 -2.53
N ARG A 66 19.03 1.47 -2.11
CA ARG A 66 18.18 1.51 -0.91
C ARG A 66 17.21 2.72 -0.87
N ASN A 67 16.69 3.13 -2.02
CA ASN A 67 15.71 4.21 -2.15
C ASN A 67 14.27 3.63 -2.19
N MET A 68 13.55 3.74 -1.07
CA MET A 68 12.19 3.21 -0.93
C MET A 68 11.20 3.81 -1.95
N VAL A 69 11.28 5.12 -2.23
CA VAL A 69 10.35 5.78 -3.17
C VAL A 69 10.54 5.25 -4.59
N ASP A 70 11.80 5.14 -5.04
CA ASP A 70 12.12 4.65 -6.37
C ASP A 70 11.73 3.18 -6.54
N GLY A 71 12.02 2.33 -5.54
CA GLY A 71 11.69 0.91 -5.59
C GLY A 71 10.18 0.66 -5.63
N ALA A 72 9.42 1.32 -4.76
CA ALA A 72 7.96 1.23 -4.78
C ALA A 72 7.37 1.78 -6.08
N THR A 73 7.87 2.91 -6.58
CA THR A 73 7.40 3.51 -7.84
C THR A 73 7.69 2.61 -9.04
N ALA A 74 8.90 2.06 -9.13
CA ALA A 74 9.30 1.18 -10.22
C ALA A 74 8.41 -0.08 -10.29
N LEU A 75 8.17 -0.73 -9.15
CA LEU A 75 7.32 -1.92 -9.13
C LEU A 75 5.84 -1.58 -9.39
N ALA A 76 5.33 -0.46 -8.89
CA ALA A 76 3.98 -0.01 -9.18
C ALA A 76 3.78 0.26 -10.67
N GLU A 77 4.69 0.98 -11.33
CA GLU A 77 4.61 1.21 -12.78
C GLU A 77 4.71 -0.10 -13.57
N TYR A 78 5.56 -1.03 -13.15
CA TYR A 78 5.60 -2.37 -13.72
C TYR A 78 4.25 -3.09 -13.57
N ALA A 79 3.61 -3.02 -12.40
CA ALA A 79 2.29 -3.59 -12.14
C ALA A 79 1.22 -3.00 -13.06
N HIS A 80 1.20 -1.67 -13.24
CA HIS A 80 0.30 -0.97 -14.19
C HIS A 80 0.44 -1.49 -15.63
N ILE A 81 1.63 -1.98 -16.01
CA ILE A 81 1.87 -2.57 -17.33
C ILE A 81 1.40 -4.03 -17.36
N VAL A 82 1.93 -4.89 -16.48
CA VAL A 82 1.74 -6.35 -16.60
C VAL A 82 0.36 -6.81 -16.22
N ALA A 83 -0.31 -6.09 -15.32
CA ALA A 83 -1.65 -6.46 -14.91
C ALA A 83 -2.59 -6.46 -16.13
N LYS A 84 -2.33 -5.66 -17.20
CA LYS A 84 -3.16 -5.48 -18.43
C LYS A 84 -3.61 -6.78 -19.07
N ASN A 85 -2.90 -7.85 -18.78
CA ASN A 85 -3.09 -9.18 -19.33
C ASN A 85 -3.99 -10.08 -18.47
N TYR A 86 -4.53 -9.60 -17.35
CA TYR A 86 -5.37 -10.35 -16.43
C TYR A 86 -6.79 -9.76 -16.37
N ASN A 87 -7.77 -10.62 -16.11
CA ASN A 87 -9.20 -10.31 -16.13
C ASN A 87 -9.80 -10.08 -14.73
N VAL A 88 -8.97 -9.63 -13.78
CA VAL A 88 -9.34 -9.29 -12.41
C VAL A 88 -8.82 -7.90 -12.06
N ASN A 89 -9.43 -7.24 -11.07
CA ASN A 89 -8.98 -5.95 -10.58
C ASN A 89 -7.89 -6.14 -9.51
N ILE A 90 -6.81 -5.38 -9.67
CA ILE A 90 -5.68 -5.38 -8.74
C ILE A 90 -5.59 -3.99 -8.11
N ALA A 91 -5.62 -3.91 -6.78
CA ALA A 91 -5.30 -2.68 -6.07
C ALA A 91 -3.84 -2.71 -5.61
N LEU A 92 -3.15 -1.57 -5.70
CA LEU A 92 -1.79 -1.40 -5.21
C LEU A 92 -1.81 -0.68 -3.86
N HIS A 93 -1.06 -1.20 -2.90
CA HIS A 93 -1.00 -0.71 -1.53
C HIS A 93 0.45 -0.56 -1.07
N THR A 94 0.70 0.33 -0.11
CA THR A 94 1.95 0.31 0.67
C THR A 94 1.64 -0.05 2.10
N ASP A 95 2.36 -1.04 2.61
CA ASP A 95 2.20 -1.61 3.94
C ASP A 95 2.70 -0.65 5.04
N HIS A 96 2.75 -1.14 6.28
CA HIS A 96 3.23 -0.45 7.49
C HIS A 96 4.26 0.66 7.21
N CYS A 97 3.90 1.90 7.53
CA CYS A 97 4.82 3.04 7.48
C CYS A 97 4.89 3.69 8.86
N PRO A 98 5.92 3.38 9.67
CA PRO A 98 6.09 3.99 10.98
C PRO A 98 6.60 5.44 10.86
N VAL A 99 6.55 6.18 11.97
CA VAL A 99 6.88 7.61 12.00
C VAL A 99 8.27 7.92 11.41
N GLU A 100 9.25 7.04 11.63
CA GLU A 100 10.63 7.18 11.15
C GLU A 100 10.76 7.02 9.63
N LYS A 101 9.76 6.40 8.97
CA LYS A 101 9.77 6.14 7.53
C LYS A 101 8.87 7.10 6.75
N LEU A 102 8.01 7.88 7.41
CA LEU A 102 7.06 8.79 6.76
C LEU A 102 7.71 9.70 5.71
N ASP A 103 8.77 10.42 6.10
CA ASP A 103 9.42 11.41 5.23
C ASP A 103 10.23 10.78 4.08
N GLY A 104 10.65 9.53 4.24
CA GLY A 104 11.41 8.78 3.24
C GLY A 104 10.58 7.85 2.36
N PHE A 105 9.29 7.67 2.67
CA PHE A 105 8.45 6.67 2.02
C PHE A 105 7.04 7.18 1.72
N MET A 106 6.14 7.22 2.71
CA MET A 106 4.71 7.50 2.47
C MET A 106 4.44 8.94 2.04
N ARG A 107 5.02 9.96 2.71
CA ARG A 107 4.80 11.37 2.34
C ARG A 107 5.25 11.65 0.89
N PRO A 108 6.47 11.27 0.46
CA PRO A 108 6.88 11.44 -0.93
C PRO A 108 6.02 10.68 -1.94
N LEU A 109 5.57 9.46 -1.62
CA LEU A 109 4.70 8.68 -2.51
C LEU A 109 3.32 9.33 -2.68
N LEU A 110 2.75 9.88 -1.61
CA LEU A 110 1.50 10.64 -1.66
C LEU A 110 1.67 11.94 -2.47
N ASP A 111 2.77 12.66 -2.29
CA ASP A 111 3.05 13.88 -3.05
C ASP A 111 3.23 13.56 -4.55
N LEU A 112 3.96 12.49 -4.88
CA LEU A 112 4.06 11.98 -6.25
C LEU A 112 2.70 11.58 -6.82
N GLY A 113 1.87 10.90 -6.03
CA GLY A 113 0.51 10.53 -6.38
C GLY A 113 -0.36 11.75 -6.71
N ALA A 114 -0.32 12.79 -5.87
CA ALA A 114 -1.03 14.03 -6.08
C ALA A 114 -0.59 14.75 -7.37
N GLU A 115 0.71 14.79 -7.65
CA GLU A 115 1.23 15.36 -8.91
C GLU A 115 0.78 14.56 -10.13
N ARG A 116 0.71 13.23 -10.05
CA ARG A 116 0.13 12.41 -11.13
C ARG A 116 -1.32 12.79 -11.42
N ILE A 117 -2.14 12.93 -10.37
CA ILE A 117 -3.54 13.32 -10.52
C ILE A 117 -3.64 14.72 -11.16
N LYS A 118 -2.86 15.70 -10.70
CA LYS A 118 -2.82 17.05 -11.30
C LYS A 118 -2.41 17.03 -12.77
N SER A 119 -1.49 16.12 -13.15
CA SER A 119 -1.07 15.95 -14.56
C SER A 119 -2.06 15.18 -15.43
N GLY A 120 -3.25 14.83 -14.92
CA GLY A 120 -4.28 14.11 -15.66
C GLY A 120 -4.06 12.60 -15.75
N LYS A 121 -3.10 12.05 -15.00
CA LYS A 121 -2.88 10.61 -14.88
C LYS A 121 -3.76 10.02 -13.77
N GLY A 122 -3.91 8.70 -13.77
CA GLY A 122 -4.47 7.97 -12.63
C GLY A 122 -3.49 7.92 -11.44
N PRO A 123 -4.00 7.55 -10.24
CA PRO A 123 -3.16 7.41 -9.07
C PRO A 123 -2.13 6.29 -9.28
N LEU A 124 -0.97 6.40 -8.63
CA LEU A 124 0.07 5.36 -8.71
C LEU A 124 -0.31 4.15 -7.86
N PHE A 125 -0.69 4.41 -6.61
CA PHE A 125 -1.21 3.44 -5.64
C PHE A 125 -2.70 3.67 -5.41
N ASN A 126 -3.42 2.67 -4.91
CA ASN A 126 -4.81 2.77 -4.52
C ASN A 126 -4.99 3.09 -3.03
N SER A 127 -4.02 2.71 -2.21
CA SER A 127 -4.03 2.95 -0.76
C SER A 127 -2.64 2.98 -0.16
N HIS A 128 -2.53 3.55 1.03
CA HIS A 128 -1.31 3.60 1.83
C HIS A 128 -1.66 3.37 3.31
N MET A 129 -0.79 2.68 4.02
CA MET A 129 -0.91 2.46 5.47
C MET A 129 -0.03 3.42 6.27
N TRP A 130 -0.66 4.15 7.18
CA TRP A 130 0.01 4.85 8.27
C TRP A 130 0.00 3.94 9.51
N ASP A 131 1.18 3.49 9.92
CA ASP A 131 1.33 2.72 11.15
C ASP A 131 1.77 3.64 12.29
N GLY A 132 0.79 4.12 13.05
CA GLY A 132 0.99 4.92 14.25
C GLY A 132 0.93 4.14 15.55
N SER A 133 1.05 2.80 15.51
CA SER A 133 0.94 1.92 16.69
C SER A 133 1.96 2.25 17.78
N ALA A 134 3.17 2.65 17.38
CA ALA A 134 4.30 2.91 18.27
C ALA A 134 4.30 4.33 18.89
N VAL A 135 3.38 5.21 18.50
CA VAL A 135 3.26 6.57 19.05
C VAL A 135 1.98 6.72 19.89
N SER A 136 1.94 7.74 20.76
CA SER A 136 0.74 8.00 21.57
C SER A 136 -0.50 8.22 20.69
N MET A 137 -1.67 7.81 21.17
CA MET A 137 -2.92 7.94 20.40
C MET A 137 -3.21 9.36 19.89
N PRO A 138 -3.01 10.45 20.68
CA PRO A 138 -3.16 11.80 20.17
C PRO A 138 -2.23 12.14 19.00
N GLU A 139 -0.96 11.68 19.05
CA GLU A 139 -0.01 11.90 17.96
C GLU A 139 -0.36 11.05 16.73
N ASN A 140 -0.76 9.79 16.92
CA ASN A 140 -1.23 8.92 15.83
C ASN A 140 -2.41 9.57 15.10
N MET A 141 -3.45 10.03 15.82
CA MET A 141 -4.61 10.67 15.19
C MET A 141 -4.29 12.00 14.49
N LYS A 142 -3.33 12.76 15.02
CA LYS A 142 -2.84 13.99 14.39
C LYS A 142 -2.15 13.70 13.05
N ILE A 143 -1.26 12.71 13.01
CA ILE A 143 -0.56 12.30 11.79
C ILE A 143 -1.53 11.65 10.80
N ALA A 144 -2.43 10.79 11.28
CA ALA A 144 -3.48 10.17 10.46
C ALA A 144 -4.31 11.23 9.72
N LYS A 145 -4.65 12.35 10.38
CA LYS A 145 -5.37 13.45 9.74
C LYS A 145 -4.56 14.12 8.63
N GLU A 146 -3.27 14.37 8.87
CA GLU A 146 -2.35 14.89 7.84
C GLU A 146 -2.28 13.92 6.64
N MET A 147 -2.09 12.63 6.90
CA MET A 147 -1.99 11.59 5.87
C MET A 147 -3.30 11.42 5.11
N LEU A 148 -4.45 11.59 5.76
CA LEU A 148 -5.76 11.52 5.12
C LEU A 148 -5.95 12.68 4.13
N ASP A 149 -5.52 13.89 4.50
CA ASP A 149 -5.61 15.05 3.61
C ASP A 149 -4.69 14.89 2.39
N LYS A 150 -3.48 14.36 2.57
CA LYS A 150 -2.59 13.98 1.45
C LYS A 150 -3.18 12.85 0.58
N SER A 151 -3.77 11.83 1.20
CA SER A 151 -4.41 10.70 0.49
C SER A 151 -5.56 11.15 -0.39
N LYS A 152 -6.39 12.10 0.08
CA LYS A 152 -7.44 12.71 -0.74
C LYS A 152 -6.89 13.38 -2.01
N LEU A 153 -5.77 14.11 -1.90
CA LEU A 153 -5.13 14.76 -3.04
C LEU A 153 -4.58 13.73 -4.06
N ALA A 154 -4.09 12.59 -3.55
CA ALA A 154 -3.59 11.48 -4.37
C ALA A 154 -4.71 10.52 -4.85
N LYS A 155 -5.97 10.73 -4.45
CA LYS A 155 -7.11 9.82 -4.69
C LYS A 155 -6.87 8.40 -4.17
N THR A 156 -6.29 8.28 -2.99
CA THR A 156 -6.02 7.00 -2.31
C THR A 156 -6.86 6.82 -1.05
N VAL A 157 -7.10 5.58 -0.67
CA VAL A 157 -7.62 5.21 0.66
C VAL A 157 -6.47 5.24 1.67
N LEU A 158 -6.73 5.77 2.86
CA LEU A 158 -5.80 5.70 3.99
C LEU A 158 -6.19 4.52 4.89
N GLU A 159 -5.23 3.62 5.11
CA GLU A 159 -5.29 2.62 6.18
C GLU A 159 -4.53 3.16 7.41
N ILE A 160 -5.05 2.90 8.61
CA ILE A 160 -4.44 3.33 9.87
C ILE A 160 -4.41 2.18 10.86
N GLU A 161 -3.35 2.11 11.66
CA GLU A 161 -3.26 1.17 12.78
C GLU A 161 -3.55 1.86 14.12
N ILE A 162 -4.37 1.21 14.95
CA ILE A 162 -4.64 1.58 16.35
C ILE A 162 -4.48 0.33 17.21
N GLY A 163 -3.57 0.38 18.20
CA GLY A 163 -3.11 -0.80 18.91
C GLY A 163 -1.72 -1.20 18.43
N VAL A 164 -1.14 -2.25 19.02
CA VAL A 164 0.17 -2.80 18.62
C VAL A 164 -0.05 -4.23 18.13
N VAL A 165 0.25 -4.50 16.86
CA VAL A 165 0.49 -5.86 16.39
C VAL A 165 1.83 -6.33 16.95
N GLY A 166 1.92 -7.58 17.41
CA GLY A 166 3.21 -8.15 17.83
C GLY A 166 3.70 -9.18 16.84
N GLY A 167 4.98 -9.51 16.93
CA GLY A 167 5.71 -10.22 15.89
C GLY A 167 6.97 -9.46 15.49
N GLU A 168 7.54 -9.82 14.35
CA GLU A 168 8.69 -9.15 13.74
C GLU A 168 8.31 -8.73 12.31
N GLU A 169 8.41 -7.45 12.00
CA GLU A 169 8.17 -6.91 10.66
C GLU A 169 9.31 -5.99 10.24
N ASP A 170 9.91 -6.29 9.07
CA ASP A 170 11.06 -5.57 8.52
C ASP A 170 12.21 -5.32 9.55
N GLY A 171 12.42 -6.29 10.46
CA GLY A 171 13.45 -6.23 11.51
C GLY A 171 13.06 -5.43 12.76
N ILE A 172 11.79 -5.04 12.89
CA ILE A 172 11.22 -4.39 14.07
C ILE A 172 10.42 -5.43 14.86
N GLU A 173 10.86 -5.75 16.08
CA GLU A 173 10.13 -6.64 16.98
C GLU A 173 9.16 -5.87 17.89
N ALA A 174 7.90 -6.28 17.91
CA ALA A 174 6.90 -5.81 18.86
C ALA A 174 6.38 -6.98 19.70
N LYS A 175 6.29 -6.77 21.03
CA LYS A 175 5.66 -7.75 21.93
C LYS A 175 4.16 -7.51 21.94
N HIS A 176 3.35 -8.56 21.74
CA HIS A 176 1.87 -8.50 21.83
C HIS A 176 1.35 -7.88 23.15
N ASP A 177 2.17 -7.88 24.20
CA ASP A 177 1.83 -7.38 25.53
C ASP A 177 2.14 -5.89 25.74
N ALA A 178 2.57 -5.17 24.69
CA ALA A 178 2.82 -3.73 24.76
C ALA A 178 1.50 -3.00 25.04
N LYS A 179 1.24 -2.72 26.33
CA LYS A 179 0.11 -1.90 26.75
C LYS A 179 0.31 -0.49 26.20
N LEU A 180 -0.65 -0.04 25.39
CA LEU A 180 -0.85 1.36 24.98
C LEU A 180 -0.72 2.34 26.16
#